data_AF-A0A135P6M8-F1
#
_entry.id   AF-A0A135P6M8-F1
#
_cell.length_a   1.000
_cell.length_b   1.000
_cell.length_c   1.000
_cell.angle_alpha   90.00
_cell.angle_beta   90.00
_cell.angle_gamma   90.00
#
_symmetry.space_group_name_H-M   'P 1'
#
loop_
_entity.id
_entity.type
_entity.pdbx_description
1 polymer ?
#
loop_
_entity_poly.entity_id
_entity_poly.type
_entity_poly.pdbx_seq_one_letter_code
_entity_poly.pdbx_strand_id
1 'polypeptide(L)'
;MVFRLATLGRCNLDDETGNVLNVPTQALLISAYLFDIGRPVARRDVANLLWPGNAEAALRNLRSTLRRFALAMKNAPAPLIIADTNALSLNRIWWHATSTS
;
A
#
# COMPACT_ATOMS: atom_id res chain seq x y z
N MET A 1 29.61 -5.26 13.40
CA MET A 1 28.98 -4.23 12.54
C MET A 1 27.63 -3.89 13.15
N VAL A 2 27.37 -2.63 13.50
CA VAL A 2 26.13 -2.23 14.17
C VAL A 2 25.30 -1.43 13.19
N PHE A 3 24.18 -2.01 12.75
CA PHE A 3 23.18 -1.34 11.95
C PHE A 3 22.08 -0.82 12.87
N ARG A 4 21.60 0.39 12.62
CA ARG A 4 20.43 0.93 13.32
C ARG A 4 19.41 1.40 12.28
N LEU A 5 18.41 0.55 12.06
CA LEU A 5 17.24 0.86 11.26
C LEU A 5 16.14 1.37 12.19
N ALA A 6 15.64 2.58 11.97
CA ALA A 6 14.50 3.14 12.70
C ALA A 6 13.42 3.50 11.69
N THR A 7 12.44 2.62 11.52
CA THR A 7 11.21 2.90 10.76
C THR A 7 10.19 3.48 11.73
N LEU A 8 9.77 4.73 11.52
CA LEU A 8 8.86 5.47 12.39
C LEU A 8 7.58 4.67 12.72
N GLY A 9 7.34 4.41 14.01
CA GLY A 9 6.03 4.08 14.58
C GLY A 9 5.32 2.81 14.09
N ARG A 10 4.00 2.77 14.34
CA ARG A 10 3.09 1.73 13.87
C ARG A 10 2.80 1.97 12.38
N CYS A 11 2.84 0.93 11.56
CA CYS A 11 2.33 1.00 10.20
C CYS A 11 0.81 0.81 10.27
N ASN A 12 0.08 1.91 10.39
CA ASN A 12 -1.38 1.97 10.42
C ASN A 12 -1.89 2.84 9.28
N LEU A 13 -3.16 2.67 8.92
CA LEU A 13 -3.87 3.59 8.06
C LEU A 13 -5.04 4.14 8.87
N ASP A 14 -5.01 5.45 9.10
CA ASP A 14 -6.04 6.15 9.86
C ASP A 14 -6.95 6.91 8.89
N ASP A 15 -8.23 7.00 9.21
CA ASP A 15 -9.15 7.90 8.51
C ASP A 15 -9.04 9.34 9.02
N GLU A 16 -9.77 10.26 8.38
CA GLU A 16 -9.81 11.68 8.73
C GLU A 16 -10.35 11.98 10.14
N THR A 17 -11.01 11.01 10.78
CA THR A 17 -11.52 11.12 12.16
C THR A 17 -10.56 10.50 13.18
N GLY A 18 -9.40 9.98 12.73
CA GLY A 18 -8.39 9.34 13.57
C GLY A 18 -8.67 7.87 13.89
N ASN A 19 -9.65 7.23 13.22
CA ASN A 19 -9.89 5.80 13.42
C ASN A 19 -8.90 4.96 12.63
N VAL A 20 -8.32 3.96 13.28
CA VAL A 20 -7.46 2.98 12.62
C VAL A 20 -8.30 2.03 11.77
N LEU A 21 -8.02 1.99 10.47
CA LEU A 21 -8.70 1.09 9.54
C LEU A 21 -8.14 -0.34 9.64
N ASN A 22 -9.03 -1.32 9.78
CA ASN A 22 -8.66 -2.74 9.80
C ASN A 22 -8.37 -3.25 8.39
N VAL A 23 -7.10 -3.15 7.98
CA VAL A 23 -6.64 -3.52 6.65
C VAL A 23 -5.54 -4.58 6.71
N PRO A 24 -5.32 -5.38 5.65
CA PRO A 24 -4.22 -6.33 5.62
C PRO A 24 -2.87 -5.62 5.80
N THR A 25 -2.00 -6.12 6.68
CA THR A 25 -0.66 -5.56 6.90
C THR A 25 0.15 -5.47 5.60
N GLN A 26 0.03 -6.46 4.70
CA GLN A 26 0.70 -6.41 3.40
C GLN A 26 0.22 -5.24 2.54
N ALA A 27 -1.05 -4.83 2.63
CA ALA A 27 -1.53 -3.65 1.91
C ALA A 27 -0.88 -2.37 2.43
N LEU A 28 -0.64 -2.27 3.74
CA LEU A 28 0.08 -1.14 4.34
C LEU A 28 1.55 -1.10 3.86
N LEU A 29 2.21 -2.25 3.78
CA LEU A 29 3.56 -2.35 3.22
C LEU A 29 3.61 -1.96 1.74
N ILE A 30 2.61 -2.35 0.94
CA ILE A 30 2.49 -1.90 -0.46
C ILE A 30 2.35 -0.38 -0.50
N SER A 31 1.46 0.20 0.30
CA SER A 31 1.26 1.64 0.36
C SER A 31 2.55 2.37 0.75
N ALA A 32 3.23 1.93 1.80
CA ALA A 32 4.49 2.52 2.25
C ALA A 32 5.59 2.44 1.18
N TYR A 33 5.70 1.29 0.51
CA TYR A 33 6.67 1.10 -0.58
C TYR A 33 6.37 1.99 -1.79
N LEU A 34 5.11 2.09 -2.22
CA LEU A 34 4.70 2.96 -3.32
C LEU A 34 4.83 4.45 -2.95
N PHE A 35 4.68 4.80 -1.67
CA PHE A 35 4.92 6.15 -1.16
C PHE A 35 6.38 6.54 -1.31
N ASP A 36 7.28 5.68 -0.81
CA ASP A 36 8.73 5.87 -0.86
C ASP A 36 9.26 5.93 -2.30
N ILE A 37 8.85 4.98 -3.15
CA ILE A 37 9.27 4.95 -4.56
C ILE A 37 8.70 6.13 -5.37
N GLY A 38 7.47 6.50 -5.09
CA GLY A 38 6.82 7.67 -5.66
C GLY A 38 6.54 7.65 -7.16
N ARG A 39 6.54 6.46 -7.78
CA ARG A 39 6.18 6.21 -9.18
C ARG A 39 5.42 4.88 -9.30
N PRO A 40 4.70 4.63 -10.41
CA PRO A 40 4.11 3.32 -10.65
C PRO A 40 5.16 2.21 -10.65
N VAL A 41 4.82 1.06 -10.06
CA VAL A 41 5.68 -0.12 -9.97
C VAL A 41 4.97 -1.32 -10.58
N ALA A 42 5.69 -2.13 -11.35
CA ALA A 42 5.10 -3.32 -11.96
C ALA A 42 4.51 -4.25 -10.89
N ARG A 43 3.33 -4.80 -11.16
CA ARG A 43 2.62 -5.70 -10.24
C ARG A 43 3.47 -6.92 -9.85
N ARG A 44 4.25 -7.42 -10.81
CA ARG A 44 5.15 -8.56 -10.59
C ARG A 44 6.24 -8.22 -9.58
N ASP A 45 6.80 -7.02 -9.64
CA ASP A 45 7.86 -6.60 -8.73
C ASP A 45 7.32 -6.41 -7.32
N VAL A 46 6.14 -5.80 -7.17
CA VAL A 46 5.45 -5.70 -5.87
C VAL A 46 5.10 -7.08 -5.31
N ALA A 47 4.61 -7.98 -6.14
CA ALA A 47 4.27 -9.34 -5.72
C ALA A 47 5.52 -10.09 -5.24
N ASN A 48 6.61 -10.03 -6.01
CA ASN A 48 7.87 -10.69 -5.67
C ASN A 48 8.55 -10.10 -4.43
N LEU A 49 8.40 -8.79 -4.20
CA LEU A 49 8.92 -8.12 -3.00
C LEU A 49 8.29 -8.67 -1.72
N LEU A 50 6.97 -8.92 -1.73
CA LEU A 50 6.22 -9.32 -0.54
C LEU A 50 6.07 -10.83 -0.37
N TRP A 51 6.03 -11.56 -1.49
CA TRP A 51 5.90 -13.02 -1.52
C TRP A 51 6.96 -13.60 -2.46
N PRO A 52 8.23 -13.64 -2.03
CA PRO A 52 9.30 -14.19 -2.85
C PRO A 52 9.08 -15.68 -3.13
N GLY A 53 9.61 -16.16 -4.25
CA GLY A 53 9.51 -17.57 -4.67
C GLY A 53 8.54 -17.76 -5.84
N ASN A 54 7.43 -18.46 -5.62
CA ASN A 54 6.50 -18.82 -6.70
C ASN A 54 5.74 -17.59 -7.22
N ALA A 55 6.08 -17.15 -8.44
CA ALA A 55 5.53 -15.95 -9.06
C ALA A 55 4.00 -15.98 -9.24
N GLU A 56 3.41 -17.13 -9.54
CA GLU A 56 1.96 -17.23 -9.68
C GLU A 56 1.26 -17.09 -8.34
N ALA A 57 1.79 -17.76 -7.30
CA ALA A 57 1.27 -17.63 -5.95
C ALA A 57 1.39 -16.19 -5.44
N ALA A 58 2.51 -15.53 -5.73
CA ALA A 58 2.73 -14.13 -5.41
C ALA A 58 1.68 -13.21 -6.06
N LEU A 59 1.41 -13.38 -7.37
CA LEU A 59 0.40 -12.59 -8.07
C LEU A 59 -1.03 -12.87 -7.57
N ARG A 60 -1.35 -14.13 -7.22
CA ARG A 60 -2.62 -14.49 -6.58
C ARG A 60 -2.77 -13.82 -5.21
N ASN A 61 -1.74 -13.86 -4.38
CA ASN A 61 -1.71 -13.22 -3.07
C ASN A 61 -1.85 -11.70 -3.17
N LEU A 62 -1.16 -11.08 -4.14
CA LEU A 62 -1.29 -9.66 -4.42
C LEU A 62 -2.74 -9.30 -4.78
N ARG A 63 -3.36 -10.05 -5.69
CA ARG A 63 -4.76 -9.81 -6.09
C ARG A 63 -5.72 -9.96 -4.91
N SER A 64 -5.56 -10.98 -4.08
CA SER A 64 -6.37 -11.19 -2.88
C SER A 64 -6.19 -10.05 -1.87
N THR A 65 -4.96 -9.62 -1.65
CA THR A 65 -4.62 -8.50 -0.74
C THR A 65 -5.26 -7.19 -1.22
N LEU A 66 -5.10 -6.84 -2.50
CA LEU A 66 -5.71 -5.64 -3.08
C LEU A 66 -7.24 -5.67 -3.01
N ARG A 67 -7.86 -6.83 -3.23
CA ARG A 67 -9.32 -6.98 -3.11
C ARG A 67 -9.80 -6.76 -1.69
N ARG A 68 -9.12 -7.35 -0.69
CA ARG A 68 -9.46 -7.16 0.73
C ARG A 68 -9.24 -5.72 1.16
N PHE A 69 -8.17 -5.09 0.67
CA PHE A 69 -7.89 -3.69 0.94
C PHE A 69 -8.97 -2.77 0.36
N ALA A 70 -9.35 -2.95 -0.90
CA ALA A 70 -10.43 -2.19 -1.53
C ALA A 70 -11.77 -2.36 -0.79
N LEU A 71 -12.07 -3.56 -0.27
CA LEU A 71 -13.27 -3.80 0.53
C LEU A 71 -13.24 -3.03 1.86
N ALA A 72 -12.10 -3.00 2.54
CA ALA A 72 -11.93 -2.23 3.78
C ALA A 72 -12.01 -0.72 3.53
N MET A 73 -11.58 -0.27 2.35
CA MET A 73 -11.59 1.14 1.92
C MET A 73 -12.86 1.54 1.14
N LYS A 74 -13.93 0.72 1.16
CA LYS A 74 -15.11 0.94 0.28
C LYS A 74 -15.81 2.29 0.46
N ASN A 75 -15.67 2.90 1.64
CA ASN A 75 -16.29 4.18 1.98
C ASN A 75 -15.34 5.37 1.72
N ALA A 76 -14.09 5.10 1.33
CA ALA A 76 -13.16 6.16 0.99
C ALA A 76 -13.62 6.86 -0.30
N PRO A 77 -13.53 8.20 -0.37
CA PRO A 77 -13.96 8.97 -1.55
C PRO A 77 -13.14 8.65 -2.81
N ALA A 78 -11.93 8.12 -2.64
CA ALA A 78 -11.09 7.63 -3.73
C ALA A 78 -10.19 6.48 -3.25
N PRO A 79 -9.82 5.53 -4.13
CA PRO A 79 -8.92 4.43 -3.75
C PRO A 79 -7.54 4.97 -3.41
N LEU A 80 -6.91 4.46 -2.34
CA LEU A 80 -5.54 4.83 -1.97
C LEU A 80 -4.49 4.24 -2.93
N ILE A 81 -4.69 2.99 -3.36
CA ILE A 81 -3.84 2.32 -4.36
C ILE A 81 -4.60 2.26 -5.67
N ILE A 82 -4.01 2.78 -6.74
CA ILE A 82 -4.49 2.62 -8.10
C ILE A 82 -3.81 1.37 -8.67
N ALA A 83 -4.61 0.45 -9.18
CA ALA A 83 -4.15 -0.79 -9.75
C ALA A 83 -4.56 -0.86 -11.22
N ASP A 84 -3.60 -0.65 -12.12
CA ASP A 84 -3.81 -0.89 -13.54
C ASP A 84 -3.45 -2.35 -13.91
N THR A 85 -3.52 -2.68 -15.20
CA THR A 85 -3.23 -4.03 -15.72
C THR A 85 -1.80 -4.49 -15.38
N ASN A 86 -0.82 -3.60 -15.42
CA ASN A 86 0.61 -3.92 -15.34
C ASN A 86 1.33 -3.34 -14.12
N ALA A 87 0.82 -2.27 -13.51
CA ALA A 87 1.44 -1.53 -12.43
C ALA A 87 0.47 -1.17 -11.30
N LEU A 88 1.07 -0.85 -10.16
CA LEU A 88 0.43 -0.27 -8.99
C LEU A 88 1.05 1.10 -8.72
N SER A 89 0.23 2.06 -8.30
CA SER A 89 0.68 3.38 -7.86
C SER A 89 -0.16 3.86 -6.68
N LEU A 90 0.34 4.83 -5.93
CA LEU A 90 -0.50 5.54 -4.96
C LEU A 90 -1.32 6.62 -5.63
N ASN A 91 -2.57 6.74 -5.21
CA ASN A 91 -3.41 7.87 -5.52
C ASN A 91 -2.96 9.08 -4.68
N ARG A 92 -2.25 10.01 -5.31
CA ARG A 92 -1.67 11.19 -4.65
C ARG A 92 -2.63 12.36 -4.50
N ILE A 93 -3.88 12.23 -4.95
CA ILE A 93 -4.91 13.26 -4.74
C ILE A 93 -5.08 13.55 -3.23
N TRP A 94 -4.77 12.57 -2.37
CA TRP A 94 -4.79 12.68 -0.91
C TRP A 94 -3.71 13.57 -0.28
N TRP A 95 -2.61 13.89 -0.99
CA TRP A 95 -1.45 14.56 -0.39
C TRP A 95 -1.46 16.10 -0.48
N HIS A 96 -2.40 16.69 -1.23
CA HIS A 96 -2.55 18.15 -1.29
C HIS A 96 -3.52 18.71 -0.23
N ALA A 97 -4.19 17.84 0.54
CA ALA A 97 -5.17 18.27 1.54
C ALA A 97 -4.58 18.50 2.94
N THR A 98 -3.30 18.17 3.18
CA THR A 98 -2.67 18.25 4.51
C THR A 98 -1.46 19.18 4.59
N SER A 99 -1.13 19.91 3.52
CA SER A 99 -0.07 20.93 3.52
C SER A 99 -0.61 22.35 3.75
N THR A 100 -1.47 22.52 4.75
CA THR A 100 -1.75 23.82 5.36
C THR A 100 -1.56 23.72 6.86
N SER A 101 -0.34 24.00 7.30
CA SER A 101 0.04 24.72 8.53
C SER A 101 1.54 24.98 8.50
#